data_AF-A0A3D1I191-F1
#
_entry.id   AF-A0A3D1I191-F1
#
_cell.length_a   1.000
_cell.length_b   1.000
_cell.length_c   1.000
_cell.angle_alpha   90.00
_cell.angle_beta   90.00
_cell.angle_gamma   90.00
#
_symmetry.space_group_name_H-M   'P 1'
#
loop_
_entity.id
_entity.type
_entity.pdbx_description
1 polymer ?
#
loop_
_entity_poly.entity_id
_entity_poly.type
_entity_poly.pdbx_seq_one_letter_code
_entity_poly.pdbx_strand_id
1 'polypeptide(L)'
;MEKLYEGKSKVVYSSEEPGTCIIKYKDTATAGNGVKKEDLPGKGKLNAAISNIIFDYLMKNGVKTHLLKVIDETTVLAKKAEIVMVEVIVRNIAAGSFSKKYGVPEGSPLKNTVVEFSYKSDELGDPMINDSQITAIGLATQEELDELRAMSKRINELMTELFAKGGVRLVDFKLEFGRTDEGLVLCDEISPDSCRLWDMETDKKLDKDRFRRDLGDVLGGYRDVLARLQSSI
;
A
#
# COMPACT_ATOMS: atom_id res chain seq x y z
N MET A 1 15.91 7.26 20.38
CA MET A 1 15.05 6.40 19.56
C MET A 1 15.87 5.24 19.03
N GLU A 2 15.44 4.02 19.30
CA GLU A 2 16.08 2.78 18.83
C GLU A 2 15.44 2.34 17.52
N LYS A 3 16.23 1.83 16.57
CA LYS A 3 15.71 1.28 15.31
C LYS A 3 15.17 -0.13 15.57
N LEU A 4 13.86 -0.32 15.40
CA LEU A 4 13.19 -1.60 15.60
C LEU A 4 13.22 -2.47 14.34
N TYR A 5 12.97 -1.85 13.18
CA TYR A 5 12.89 -2.54 11.90
C TYR A 5 13.28 -1.59 10.78
N GLU A 6 13.93 -2.11 9.75
CA GLU A 6 14.22 -1.35 8.53
C GLU A 6 13.78 -2.16 7.31
N GLY A 7 12.72 -1.67 6.66
CA GLY A 7 12.22 -2.25 5.42
C GLY A 7 12.82 -1.58 4.19
N LYS A 8 12.27 -1.93 3.03
CA LYS A 8 12.70 -1.39 1.72
C LYS A 8 12.48 0.12 1.60
N SER A 9 11.31 0.62 2.01
CA SER A 9 10.90 2.03 1.83
C SER A 9 10.76 2.83 3.13
N LYS A 10 10.83 2.18 4.30
CA LYS A 10 10.57 2.81 5.60
C LYS A 10 11.47 2.26 6.69
N VAL A 11 11.66 3.03 7.75
CA VAL A 11 12.32 2.61 9.00
C VAL A 11 11.34 2.81 10.15
N VAL A 12 11.27 1.81 11.03
CA VAL A 12 10.43 1.84 12.23
C VAL A 12 11.34 1.99 13.45
N TYR A 13 11.04 2.99 14.27
CA TYR A 13 11.75 3.31 15.50
C TYR A 13 10.84 3.13 16.72
N SER A 14 11.45 2.93 17.88
CA SER A 14 10.74 3.06 19.16
C SER A 14 10.33 4.52 19.39
N SER A 15 9.13 4.70 19.93
CA SER A 15 8.65 5.96 20.50
C SER A 15 8.80 5.92 22.03
N GLU A 16 8.68 7.09 22.65
CA GLU A 16 8.67 7.22 24.12
C GLU A 16 7.32 6.80 24.73
N GLU A 17 6.24 6.88 23.96
CA GLU A 17 4.89 6.50 24.39
C GLU A 17 4.69 4.97 24.27
N PRO A 18 4.31 4.27 25.36
CA PRO A 18 4.03 2.84 25.32
C PRO A 18 2.97 2.48 24.29
N GLY A 19 3.15 1.35 23.59
CA GLY A 19 2.20 0.89 22.57
C GLY A 19 2.25 1.66 21.24
N THR A 20 3.17 2.61 21.05
CA THR A 20 3.34 3.32 19.78
C THR A 20 4.72 3.08 19.16
N CYS A 21 4.88 3.46 17.89
CA CYS A 21 6.13 3.46 17.14
C CYS A 21 6.20 4.66 16.19
N ILE A 22 7.40 4.99 15.76
CA ILE A 22 7.64 6.05 14.77
C ILE A 22 8.02 5.41 13.45
N ILE A 23 7.35 5.82 12.38
CA ILE A 23 7.60 5.33 11.03
C ILE A 23 8.16 6.49 10.21
N LYS A 24 9.35 6.29 9.63
CA LYS A 24 10.03 7.26 8.77
C LYS A 24 10.14 6.75 7.34
N TYR A 25 9.67 7.54 6.39
CA TYR A 25 9.72 7.23 4.97
C TYR A 25 11.13 7.51 4.40
N LYS A 26 11.61 6.60 3.55
CA LYS A 26 12.89 6.71 2.84
C LYS A 26 12.70 7.13 1.38
N ASP A 27 13.77 7.69 0.82
CA ASP A 27 13.86 8.07 -0.58
C ASP A 27 14.21 6.90 -1.50
N THR A 28 14.62 5.77 -0.94
CA THR A 28 14.98 4.57 -1.69
C THR A 28 13.78 3.93 -2.37
N ALA A 29 13.88 3.73 -3.69
CA ALA A 29 12.99 2.90 -4.49
C ALA A 29 13.63 1.53 -4.76
N THR A 30 12.83 0.47 -4.73
CA THR A 30 13.27 -0.90 -5.04
C THR A 30 12.27 -1.62 -5.94
N ALA A 31 12.75 -2.46 -6.85
CA ALA A 31 11.92 -3.30 -7.73
C ALA A 31 12.57 -4.67 -8.00
N GLY A 32 11.75 -5.65 -8.37
CA GLY A 32 12.21 -7.01 -8.67
C GLY A 32 12.92 -7.67 -7.48
N ASN A 33 12.27 -7.69 -6.31
CA ASN A 33 12.84 -8.26 -5.07
C ASN A 33 14.22 -7.69 -4.70
N GLY A 34 14.43 -6.39 -4.96
CA GLY A 34 15.66 -5.68 -4.60
C GLY A 34 16.75 -5.70 -5.67
N VAL A 35 16.54 -6.40 -6.80
CA VAL A 35 17.48 -6.42 -7.94
C VAL A 35 17.72 -5.00 -8.48
N LYS A 36 16.67 -4.18 -8.54
CA LYS A 36 16.78 -2.77 -8.90
C LYS A 36 16.60 -1.92 -7.65
N LYS A 37 17.55 -1.04 -7.36
CA LYS A 37 17.54 -0.13 -6.23
C LYS A 37 18.14 1.22 -6.63
N GLU A 38 17.47 2.30 -6.26
CA GLU A 38 17.91 3.68 -6.54
C GLU A 38 17.40 4.61 -5.43
N ASP A 39 18.17 5.61 -5.05
CA ASP A 39 17.71 6.68 -4.17
C ASP A 39 17.09 7.79 -5.03
N LEU A 40 15.83 8.12 -4.75
CA LEU A 40 15.07 9.15 -5.44
C LEU A 40 14.78 10.29 -4.45
N PRO A 41 15.64 11.32 -4.36
CA PRO A 41 15.49 12.39 -3.37
C PRO A 41 14.10 13.02 -3.37
N GLY A 42 13.44 13.04 -2.21
CA GLY A 42 12.08 13.55 -2.04
C GLY A 42 10.95 12.52 -2.22
N LYS A 43 11.24 11.27 -2.62
CA LYS A 43 10.22 10.20 -2.72
C LYS A 43 9.56 9.92 -1.38
N GLY A 44 10.34 9.89 -0.29
CA GLY A 44 9.84 9.65 1.06
C GLY A 44 8.82 10.70 1.49
N LYS A 45 9.12 11.98 1.22
CA LYS A 45 8.22 13.10 1.47
C LYS A 45 6.92 12.99 0.66
N LEU A 46 7.01 12.64 -0.62
CA LEU A 46 5.82 12.46 -1.46
C LEU A 46 4.95 11.29 -0.99
N ASN A 47 5.56 10.13 -0.67
CA ASN A 47 4.80 8.99 -0.17
C ASN A 47 4.14 9.29 1.17
N ALA A 48 4.85 9.95 2.09
CA ALA A 48 4.28 10.35 3.39
C ALA A 48 3.08 11.29 3.19
N ALA A 49 3.22 12.34 2.36
CA ALA A 49 2.14 13.29 2.10
C ALA A 49 0.90 12.61 1.48
N ILE A 50 1.09 11.76 0.47
CA ILE A 50 -0.01 11.03 -0.19
C ILE A 50 -0.67 10.04 0.79
N SER A 51 0.13 9.26 1.51
CA SER A 51 -0.35 8.28 2.49
C SER A 51 -1.15 8.97 3.59
N ASN A 52 -0.68 10.10 4.12
CA ASN A 52 -1.39 10.85 5.16
C ASN A 52 -2.76 11.35 4.68
N ILE A 53 -2.87 11.85 3.45
CA ILE A 53 -4.16 12.28 2.88
C ILE A 53 -5.12 11.09 2.77
N ILE A 54 -4.63 9.95 2.26
CA ILE A 54 -5.47 8.76 2.08
C ILE A 54 -5.90 8.19 3.43
N PHE A 55 -5.00 8.06 4.39
CA PHE A 55 -5.34 7.57 5.73
C PHE A 55 -6.34 8.50 6.44
N ASP A 56 -6.17 9.82 6.36
CA ASP A 56 -7.13 10.78 6.91
C ASP A 56 -8.52 10.60 6.29
N TYR A 57 -8.61 10.48 4.97
CA TYR A 57 -9.86 10.21 4.27
C TYR A 57 -10.49 8.88 4.70
N LEU A 58 -9.70 7.80 4.79
CA LEU A 58 -10.18 6.48 5.21
C LEU A 58 -10.68 6.49 6.66
N MET A 59 -9.97 7.16 7.58
CA MET A 59 -10.38 7.31 8.98
C MET A 59 -11.69 8.10 9.12
N LYS A 60 -11.84 9.20 8.38
CA LYS A 60 -13.10 9.97 8.33
C LYS A 60 -14.28 9.15 7.81
N ASN A 61 -14.01 8.09 7.05
CA ASN A 61 -15.00 7.16 6.51
C ASN A 61 -15.09 5.83 7.30
N GLY A 62 -14.56 5.80 8.53
CA GLY A 62 -14.76 4.72 9.49
C GLY A 62 -13.77 3.54 9.38
N VAL A 63 -12.72 3.65 8.59
CA VAL A 63 -11.67 2.62 8.54
C VAL A 63 -10.74 2.79 9.74
N LYS A 64 -10.57 1.71 10.53
CA LYS A 64 -9.61 1.67 11.63
C LYS A 64 -8.19 1.57 11.07
N THR A 65 -7.28 2.44 11.54
CA THR A 65 -5.89 2.46 11.09
C THR A 65 -4.91 2.55 12.26
N HIS A 66 -3.65 2.26 12.01
CA HIS A 66 -2.59 2.45 12.99
C HIS A 66 -2.12 3.92 13.12
N LEU A 67 -2.53 4.82 12.22
CA LEU A 67 -1.99 6.18 12.18
C LEU A 67 -2.55 7.00 13.34
N LEU A 68 -1.66 7.58 14.15
CA LEU A 68 -2.06 8.43 15.28
C LEU A 68 -1.81 9.91 14.97
N LYS A 69 -0.64 10.23 14.41
CA LYS A 69 -0.24 11.62 14.19
C LYS A 69 0.82 11.75 13.10
N VAL A 70 0.72 12.80 12.29
CA VAL A 70 1.81 13.25 11.40
C VAL A 70 2.78 14.10 12.22
N ILE A 71 4.05 13.70 12.30
CA ILE A 71 5.09 14.41 13.06
C ILE A 71 5.75 15.47 12.19
N ASP A 72 6.17 15.07 10.98
CA ASP A 72 6.81 15.95 10.00
C ASP A 72 6.55 15.42 8.57
N GLU A 73 7.20 16.02 7.58
CA GLU A 73 7.01 15.72 6.16
C GLU A 73 7.37 14.28 5.75
N THR A 74 8.06 13.53 6.60
CA THR A 74 8.52 12.15 6.35
C THR A 74 8.25 11.19 7.49
N THR A 75 7.67 11.66 8.59
CA THR A 75 7.60 10.91 9.85
C THR A 75 6.19 10.92 10.42
N VAL A 76 5.71 9.76 10.86
CA VAL A 76 4.42 9.59 11.54
C VAL A 76 4.57 8.81 12.84
N LEU A 77 3.68 9.09 13.79
CA LEU A 77 3.43 8.28 14.97
C LEU A 77 2.31 7.30 14.65
N ALA A 78 2.53 6.02 14.95
CA ALA A 78 1.55 4.97 14.73
C ALA A 78 1.41 4.07 15.98
N LYS A 79 0.23 3.46 16.14
CA LYS A 79 -0.02 2.39 17.10
C LYS A 79 0.81 1.16 16.69
N LYS A 80 1.49 0.52 17.66
CA LYS A 80 2.12 -0.78 17.44
C LYS A 80 1.05 -1.82 17.21
N ALA A 81 1.27 -2.65 16.20
CA ALA A 81 0.42 -3.78 15.87
C ALA A 81 1.30 -4.99 15.54
N GLU A 82 0.81 -6.18 15.86
CA GLU A 82 1.41 -7.41 15.38
C GLU A 82 0.99 -7.61 13.92
N ILE A 83 1.94 -7.45 12.99
CA ILE A 83 1.62 -7.52 11.55
C ILE A 83 1.15 -8.93 11.20
N VAL A 84 -0.02 -9.01 10.56
CA VAL A 84 -0.45 -10.25 9.90
C VAL A 84 0.47 -10.43 8.71
N MET A 85 1.23 -11.53 8.67
CA MET A 85 2.29 -11.76 7.68
C MET A 85 1.75 -12.11 6.28
N VAL A 86 0.67 -11.47 5.85
CA VAL A 86 0.09 -11.57 4.51
C VAL A 86 -0.09 -10.18 3.93
N GLU A 87 0.30 -10.01 2.67
CA GLU A 87 -0.03 -8.84 1.89
C GLU A 87 -1.39 -9.05 1.24
N VAL A 88 -2.32 -8.11 1.43
CA VAL A 88 -3.66 -8.18 0.83
C VAL A 88 -3.67 -7.32 -0.43
N ILE A 89 -3.82 -7.95 -1.59
CA ILE A 89 -3.79 -7.27 -2.88
C ILE A 89 -5.20 -7.20 -3.44
N VAL A 90 -5.64 -5.99 -3.78
CA VAL A 90 -6.93 -5.74 -4.41
C VAL A 90 -6.73 -5.30 -5.84
N ARG A 91 -7.46 -5.91 -6.79
CA ARG A 91 -7.36 -5.60 -8.22
C ARG A 91 -8.72 -5.25 -8.79
N ASN A 92 -8.79 -4.09 -9.45
CA ASN A 92 -9.94 -3.65 -10.24
C ASN A 92 -9.72 -3.94 -11.73
N ILE A 93 -8.47 -3.90 -12.17
CA ILE A 93 -8.05 -4.07 -13.57
C ILE A 93 -6.87 -5.04 -13.62
N ALA A 94 -6.80 -5.87 -14.65
CA ALA A 94 -5.67 -6.76 -14.85
C ALA A 94 -4.40 -5.94 -15.14
N ALA A 95 -3.37 -6.10 -14.30
CA ALA A 95 -2.06 -5.49 -14.51
C ALA A 95 -0.94 -6.28 -13.82
N GLY A 96 0.30 -5.92 -14.15
CA GLY A 96 1.49 -6.39 -13.42
C GLY A 96 1.59 -7.92 -13.30
N SER A 97 1.81 -8.41 -12.07
CA SER A 97 2.00 -9.84 -11.80
C SER A 97 0.77 -10.68 -12.14
N PHE A 98 -0.44 -10.15 -11.99
CA PHE A 98 -1.68 -10.84 -12.37
C PHE A 98 -1.74 -11.09 -13.87
N SER A 99 -1.54 -10.06 -14.67
CA SER A 99 -1.52 -10.16 -16.14
C SER A 99 -0.47 -11.17 -16.62
N LYS A 100 0.74 -11.10 -16.05
CA LYS A 100 1.82 -12.05 -16.38
C LYS A 100 1.46 -13.49 -15.99
N LYS A 101 0.89 -13.69 -14.80
CA LYS A 101 0.61 -15.02 -14.25
C LYS A 101 -0.51 -15.73 -15.00
N TYR A 102 -1.57 -15.01 -15.33
CA TYR A 102 -2.79 -15.60 -15.91
C TYR A 102 -2.93 -15.37 -17.42
N GLY A 103 -1.97 -14.71 -18.06
CA GLY A 103 -2.02 -14.43 -19.50
C GLY A 103 -3.13 -13.44 -19.89
N VAL A 104 -3.61 -12.63 -18.93
CA VAL A 104 -4.65 -11.62 -19.16
C VAL A 104 -3.99 -10.32 -19.59
N PRO A 105 -4.35 -9.72 -20.74
CA PRO A 105 -3.75 -8.47 -21.20
C PRO A 105 -3.85 -7.36 -20.15
N GLU A 106 -2.77 -6.58 -19.97
CA GLU A 106 -2.78 -5.43 -19.06
C GLU A 106 -3.83 -4.40 -19.52
N GLY A 107 -4.59 -3.87 -18.57
CA GLY A 107 -5.72 -2.97 -18.85
C GLY A 107 -7.05 -3.68 -19.06
N SER A 108 -7.07 -5.02 -19.10
CA SER A 108 -8.33 -5.75 -19.23
C SER A 108 -9.24 -5.52 -18.02
N PRO A 109 -10.54 -5.23 -18.23
CA PRO A 109 -11.50 -5.14 -17.14
C PRO A 109 -11.69 -6.51 -16.49
N LEU A 110 -11.74 -6.53 -15.16
CA LEU A 110 -12.08 -7.73 -14.40
C LEU A 110 -13.60 -7.79 -14.20
N LYS A 111 -14.16 -9.00 -14.20
CA LYS A 111 -15.61 -9.21 -14.03
C LYS A 111 -16.11 -8.94 -12.61
N ASN A 112 -15.19 -8.89 -11.65
CA ASN A 112 -15.41 -8.56 -10.25
C ASN A 112 -14.09 -8.06 -9.66
N THR A 113 -14.15 -7.34 -8.53
CA THR A 113 -12.96 -7.02 -7.74
C THR A 113 -12.30 -8.31 -7.24
N VAL A 114 -11.01 -8.46 -7.50
CA VAL A 114 -10.19 -9.57 -6.99
C VAL A 114 -9.54 -9.13 -5.69
N VAL A 115 -9.62 -9.98 -4.66
CA VAL A 115 -8.83 -9.86 -3.42
C VAL A 115 -8.02 -11.13 -3.29
N GLU A 116 -6.70 -11.00 -3.32
CA GLU A 116 -5.75 -12.11 -3.23
C GLU A 116 -4.70 -11.85 -2.16
N PHE A 117 -4.00 -12.91 -1.75
CA PHE A 117 -2.98 -12.84 -0.71
C PHE A 117 -1.61 -13.26 -1.23
N SER A 118 -0.59 -12.58 -0.73
CA SER A 118 0.82 -13.01 -0.83
C SER A 118 1.39 -13.19 0.57
N TYR A 119 2.21 -14.22 0.78
CA TYR A 119 2.93 -14.39 2.04
C TYR A 119 4.01 -13.30 2.13
N LYS A 120 4.01 -12.47 3.17
CA LYS A 120 5.00 -11.40 3.34
C LYS A 120 6.36 -11.98 3.74
N SER A 121 7.21 -12.22 2.75
CA SER A 121 8.54 -12.80 2.95
C SER A 121 9.46 -12.39 1.80
N ASP A 122 10.29 -11.39 2.07
CA ASP A 122 11.29 -10.89 1.12
C ASP A 122 12.25 -12.00 0.67
N GLU A 123 12.59 -12.93 1.58
CA GLU A 123 13.46 -14.08 1.31
C GLU A 123 12.83 -15.05 0.30
N LEU A 124 11.52 -15.28 0.41
CA LEU A 124 10.78 -16.18 -0.49
C LEU A 124 10.21 -15.46 -1.71
N GLY A 125 10.40 -14.15 -1.83
CA GLY A 125 9.91 -13.34 -2.94
C GLY A 125 8.39 -13.17 -2.95
N ASP A 126 7.79 -13.07 -1.77
CA ASP A 126 6.37 -12.77 -1.55
C ASP A 126 5.38 -13.70 -2.29
N PRO A 127 5.49 -15.03 -2.12
CA PRO A 127 4.74 -15.98 -2.94
C PRO A 127 3.23 -15.85 -2.72
N MET A 128 2.45 -16.02 -3.79
CA MET A 128 0.98 -16.08 -3.67
C MET A 128 0.59 -17.26 -2.79
N ILE A 129 -0.37 -17.02 -1.89
CA ILE A 129 -0.84 -17.99 -0.92
C ILE A 129 -2.38 -17.94 -0.85
N ASN A 130 -3.03 -19.09 -0.68
CA ASN A 130 -4.48 -19.19 -0.51
C ASN A 130 -4.86 -19.37 0.97
N ASP A 131 -6.15 -19.30 1.27
CA ASP A 131 -6.69 -19.41 2.64
C ASP A 131 -6.23 -20.68 3.34
N SER A 132 -6.41 -21.84 2.69
CA SER A 132 -6.06 -23.13 3.29
C SER A 132 -4.57 -23.20 3.67
N GLN A 133 -3.70 -22.60 2.86
CA GLN A 133 -2.28 -22.50 3.14
C GLN A 133 -2.02 -21.53 4.30
N ILE A 134 -2.61 -20.33 4.27
CA ILE A 134 -2.49 -19.31 5.34
C ILE A 134 -2.87 -19.92 6.70
N THR A 135 -4.02 -20.59 6.78
CA THR A 135 -4.50 -21.22 8.01
C THR A 135 -3.63 -22.41 8.43
N ALA A 136 -3.15 -23.21 7.46
CA ALA A 136 -2.34 -24.40 7.76
C ALA A 136 -0.97 -24.07 8.36
N ILE A 137 -0.38 -22.93 7.99
CA ILE A 137 0.88 -22.44 8.57
C ILE A 137 0.69 -21.38 9.65
N GLY A 138 -0.55 -21.10 10.05
CA GLY A 138 -0.87 -20.25 11.21
C GLY A 138 -0.59 -18.76 11.03
N LEU A 139 -0.63 -18.21 9.80
CA LEU A 139 -0.42 -16.77 9.61
C LEU A 139 -1.66 -15.94 9.99
N ALA A 140 -2.85 -16.51 9.77
CA ALA A 140 -4.14 -15.91 10.15
C ALA A 140 -5.23 -16.99 10.30
N THR A 141 -6.27 -16.69 11.08
CA THR A 141 -7.48 -17.54 11.16
C THR A 141 -8.42 -17.28 9.99
N GLN A 142 -9.42 -18.15 9.78
CA GLN A 142 -10.42 -17.92 8.73
C GLN A 142 -11.23 -16.65 8.98
N GLU A 143 -11.57 -16.37 10.24
CA GLU A 143 -12.29 -15.17 10.65
C GLU A 143 -11.49 -13.91 10.33
N GLU A 144 -10.18 -13.92 10.57
CA GLU A 144 -9.30 -12.81 10.19
C GLU A 144 -9.24 -12.65 8.67
N LEU A 145 -9.13 -13.74 7.90
CA LEU A 145 -9.12 -13.66 6.43
C LEU A 145 -10.41 -13.04 5.88
N ASP A 146 -11.55 -13.34 6.49
CA ASP A 146 -12.84 -12.79 6.09
C ASP A 146 -12.96 -11.30 6.47
N GLU A 147 -12.46 -10.89 7.64
CA GLU A 147 -12.37 -9.49 8.05
C GLU A 147 -11.43 -8.68 7.15
N LEU A 148 -10.24 -9.23 6.84
CA LEU A 148 -9.27 -8.62 5.92
C LEU A 148 -9.92 -8.35 4.56
N ARG A 149 -10.66 -9.31 4.01
CA ARG A 149 -11.37 -9.12 2.73
C ARG A 149 -12.45 -8.06 2.82
N ALA A 150 -13.27 -8.09 3.86
CA ALA A 150 -14.35 -7.13 4.04
C ALA A 150 -13.79 -5.70 4.11
N MET A 151 -12.76 -5.49 4.93
CA MET A 151 -12.08 -4.21 5.08
C MET A 151 -11.37 -3.78 3.79
N SER A 152 -10.67 -4.69 3.10
CA SER A 152 -10.03 -4.38 1.82
C SER A 152 -11.02 -3.99 0.72
N LYS A 153 -12.20 -4.63 0.64
CA LYS A 153 -13.26 -4.23 -0.29
C LYS A 153 -13.82 -2.85 0.05
N ARG A 154 -14.03 -2.56 1.34
CA ARG A 154 -14.47 -1.24 1.78
C ARG A 154 -13.44 -0.15 1.44
N ILE A 155 -12.16 -0.43 1.70
CA ILE A 155 -11.05 0.48 1.33
C ILE A 155 -11.01 0.68 -0.19
N ASN A 156 -11.23 -0.38 -0.99
CA ASN A 156 -11.28 -0.28 -2.44
C ASN A 156 -12.38 0.67 -2.94
N GLU A 157 -13.60 0.55 -2.40
CA GLU A 157 -14.71 1.45 -2.75
C GLU A 157 -14.33 2.91 -2.49
N LEU A 158 -13.86 3.20 -1.28
CA LEU A 158 -13.47 4.54 -0.83
C LEU A 158 -12.31 5.11 -1.68
N MET A 159 -11.26 4.32 -1.90
CA MET A 159 -10.11 4.77 -2.68
C MET A 159 -10.44 4.93 -4.16
N THR A 160 -11.29 4.05 -4.72
CA THR A 160 -11.74 4.17 -6.11
C THR A 160 -12.50 5.47 -6.32
N GLU A 161 -13.41 5.83 -5.39
CA GLU A 161 -14.12 7.11 -5.42
C GLU A 161 -13.16 8.29 -5.29
N LEU A 162 -12.25 8.26 -4.31
CA LEU A 162 -11.28 9.33 -4.06
C LEU A 162 -10.39 9.60 -5.28
N PHE A 163 -9.81 8.55 -5.88
CA PHE A 163 -8.94 8.71 -7.05
C PHE A 163 -9.73 9.13 -8.29
N ALA A 164 -10.97 8.64 -8.47
CA ALA A 164 -11.81 9.04 -9.59
C ALA A 164 -12.13 10.53 -9.60
N LYS A 165 -12.33 11.16 -8.42
CA LYS A 165 -12.51 12.63 -8.30
C LYS A 165 -11.31 13.40 -8.85
N GLY A 166 -10.10 12.85 -8.73
CA GLY A 166 -8.86 13.41 -9.27
C GLY A 166 -8.56 12.99 -10.71
N GLY A 167 -9.45 12.29 -11.40
CA GLY A 167 -9.20 11.77 -12.75
C GLY A 167 -8.13 10.67 -12.79
N VAL A 168 -7.94 9.93 -11.69
CA VAL A 168 -6.98 8.82 -11.58
C VAL A 168 -7.74 7.51 -11.43
N ARG A 169 -7.37 6.51 -12.24
CA ARG A 169 -7.88 5.16 -12.15
C ARG A 169 -7.05 4.34 -11.16
N LEU A 170 -7.70 3.83 -10.12
CA LEU A 170 -7.11 2.87 -9.17
C LEU A 170 -7.14 1.45 -9.78
N VAL A 171 -6.01 1.01 -10.31
CA VAL A 171 -5.88 -0.24 -11.08
C VAL A 171 -5.80 -1.45 -10.14
N ASP A 172 -4.86 -1.40 -9.21
CA ASP A 172 -4.69 -2.33 -8.10
C ASP A 172 -3.91 -1.66 -6.97
N PHE A 173 -3.94 -2.24 -5.78
CA PHE A 173 -3.15 -1.80 -4.65
C PHE A 173 -2.94 -2.91 -3.63
N LYS A 174 -1.98 -2.70 -2.75
CA LYS A 174 -1.57 -3.63 -1.70
C LYS A 174 -1.77 -2.99 -0.33
N LEU A 175 -2.34 -3.75 0.60
CA LEU A 175 -2.55 -3.38 1.98
C LEU A 175 -1.81 -4.35 2.91
N GLU A 176 -1.47 -3.86 4.09
CA GLU A 176 -0.99 -4.67 5.21
C GLU A 176 -1.82 -4.31 6.45
N PHE A 177 -2.09 -5.31 7.27
CA PHE A 177 -2.90 -5.16 8.48
C PHE A 177 -2.15 -5.68 9.69
N GLY A 178 -2.52 -5.18 10.86
CA GLY A 178 -1.96 -5.67 12.11
C GLY A 178 -3.02 -5.90 13.17
N ARG A 179 -2.74 -6.85 14.06
CA ARG A 179 -3.54 -7.14 15.25
C ARG A 179 -3.19 -6.16 16.35
N THR A 180 -4.21 -5.64 17.00
CA THR A 180 -4.10 -4.82 18.20
C THR A 180 -5.13 -5.29 19.23
N ASP A 181 -5.06 -4.77 20.44
CA ASP A 181 -6.07 -5.02 21.48
C ASP A 181 -7.50 -4.57 21.09
N GLU A 182 -7.64 -3.76 20.04
CA GLU A 182 -8.92 -3.25 19.52
C GLU A 182 -9.40 -3.98 18.24
N GLY A 183 -8.69 -5.04 17.84
CA GLY A 183 -8.92 -5.80 16.62
C GLY A 183 -7.93 -5.47 15.50
N LEU A 184 -8.27 -5.88 14.27
CA LEU A 184 -7.47 -5.63 13.08
C LEU A 184 -7.55 -4.15 12.67
N VAL A 185 -6.39 -3.59 12.31
CA VAL A 185 -6.27 -2.22 11.82
C VAL A 185 -5.45 -2.17 10.54
N LEU A 186 -5.76 -1.22 9.65
CA LEU A 186 -4.93 -0.92 8.49
C LEU A 186 -3.59 -0.32 8.92
N CYS A 187 -2.50 -0.89 8.41
CA CYS A 187 -1.11 -0.54 8.73
C CYS A 187 -0.34 -0.07 7.47
N ASP A 188 0.98 0.02 7.61
CA ASP A 188 1.95 0.34 6.57
C ASP A 188 1.73 1.69 5.85
N GLU A 189 1.64 1.72 4.52
CA GLU A 189 1.43 2.93 3.73
C GLU A 189 0.47 2.68 2.57
N ILE A 190 -0.21 3.74 2.12
CA ILE A 190 -0.91 3.75 0.84
C ILE A 190 -0.31 4.89 0.00
N SER A 191 0.43 4.54 -1.04
CA SER A 191 1.14 5.49 -1.87
C SER A 191 1.29 4.97 -3.30
N PRO A 192 1.88 5.73 -4.23
CA PRO A 192 2.19 5.22 -5.56
C PRO A 192 3.25 4.09 -5.55
N ASP A 193 3.91 3.80 -4.41
CA ASP A 193 4.72 2.58 -4.26
C ASP A 193 3.86 1.31 -4.09
N SER A 194 2.71 1.43 -3.40
CA SER A 194 1.80 0.32 -3.07
C SER A 194 0.53 0.28 -3.92
N CYS A 195 0.32 1.26 -4.80
CA CYS A 195 -0.81 1.33 -5.74
C CYS A 195 -0.34 1.39 -7.19
N ARG A 196 -1.12 0.82 -8.12
CA ARG A 196 -1.06 1.17 -9.54
C ARG A 196 -2.11 2.22 -9.86
N LEU A 197 -1.66 3.34 -10.41
CA LEU A 197 -2.43 4.56 -10.59
C LEU A 197 -2.23 5.04 -12.02
N TRP A 198 -3.28 5.01 -12.83
CA TRP A 198 -3.21 5.46 -14.23
C TRP A 198 -4.08 6.70 -14.40
N ASP A 199 -3.59 7.65 -15.17
CA ASP A 199 -4.41 8.77 -15.64
C ASP A 199 -5.62 8.23 -16.43
N MET A 200 -6.83 8.74 -16.14
CA MET A 200 -8.05 8.19 -16.74
C MET A 200 -8.19 8.47 -18.24
N GLU A 201 -7.59 9.56 -18.74
CA GLU A 201 -7.71 9.97 -20.14
C GLU A 201 -6.65 9.35 -21.03
N THR A 202 -5.43 9.22 -20.50
CA THR A 202 -4.24 8.87 -21.29
C THR A 202 -3.65 7.50 -20.95
N ASP A 203 -4.16 6.82 -19.91
CA ASP A 203 -3.58 5.62 -19.31
C ASP A 203 -2.11 5.79 -18.87
N LYS A 204 -1.63 7.03 -18.74
CA LYS A 204 -0.29 7.35 -18.26
C LYS A 204 -0.13 6.79 -16.84
N LYS A 205 0.88 5.94 -16.64
CA LYS A 205 1.22 5.42 -15.31
C LYS A 205 1.82 6.53 -14.45
N LEU A 206 1.25 6.74 -13.26
CA LEU A 206 1.64 7.75 -12.28
C LEU A 206 2.32 7.13 -11.04
N ASP A 207 2.53 5.81 -11.08
CA ASP A 207 3.00 5.00 -9.97
C ASP A 207 4.40 4.42 -10.17
N LYS A 208 4.83 3.58 -9.23
CA LYS A 208 6.13 2.92 -9.23
C LYS A 208 6.43 2.08 -10.48
N ASP A 209 5.45 1.70 -11.29
CA ASP A 209 5.71 1.07 -12.59
C ASP A 209 6.55 1.95 -13.51
N ARG A 210 6.54 3.28 -13.34
CA ARG A 210 7.50 4.18 -14.02
C ARG A 210 8.95 3.82 -13.70
N PHE A 211 9.23 3.51 -12.43
CA PHE A 211 10.54 3.03 -11.99
C PHE A 211 10.77 1.57 -12.42
N ARG A 212 9.77 0.68 -12.25
CA ARG A 212 9.92 -0.75 -12.60
C ARG A 212 10.22 -0.97 -14.08
N ARG A 213 9.73 -0.10 -14.96
CA ARG A 213 9.79 -0.24 -16.43
C ARG A 213 10.62 0.84 -17.13
N ASP A 214 11.41 1.62 -16.38
CA ASP A 214 12.29 2.65 -16.94
C ASP A 214 11.56 3.71 -17.80
N LEU A 215 10.36 4.11 -17.40
CA LEU A 215 9.53 5.08 -18.13
C LEU A 215 9.91 6.55 -17.87
N GLY A 216 10.94 6.78 -17.03
CA GLY A 216 11.39 8.11 -16.61
C GLY A 216 10.39 8.87 -15.72
N ASP A 217 10.83 10.02 -15.20
CA ASP A 217 10.02 10.96 -14.41
C ASP A 217 9.13 10.30 -13.32
N VAL A 218 9.75 9.50 -12.46
CA VAL A 218 9.03 8.79 -11.37
C VAL A 218 8.38 9.79 -10.41
N LEU A 219 9.16 10.77 -9.92
CA LEU A 219 8.67 11.76 -8.96
C LEU A 219 7.70 12.78 -9.57
N GLY A 220 7.73 13.00 -10.88
CA GLY A 220 6.69 13.78 -11.57
C GLY A 220 5.33 13.10 -11.49
N GLY A 221 5.26 11.77 -11.71
CA GLY A 221 4.03 10.99 -11.51
C GLY A 221 3.50 11.09 -10.07
N TYR A 222 4.38 10.99 -9.07
CA TYR A 222 3.97 11.06 -7.67
C TYR A 222 3.50 12.46 -7.28
N ARG A 223 4.14 13.52 -7.79
CA ARG A 223 3.69 14.91 -7.61
C ARG A 223 2.33 15.16 -8.25
N ASP A 224 2.08 14.59 -9.43
CA ASP A 224 0.79 14.67 -10.11
C ASP A 224 -0.33 14.02 -9.26
N VAL A 225 -0.08 12.81 -8.74
CA VAL A 225 -1.01 12.14 -7.82
C VAL A 225 -1.30 12.99 -6.58
N LEU A 226 -0.26 13.56 -5.95
CA LEU A 226 -0.44 14.41 -4.77
C LEU A 226 -1.31 15.64 -5.09
N ALA A 227 -1.05 16.33 -6.20
CA ALA A 227 -1.82 17.50 -6.61
C ALA A 227 -3.29 17.18 -6.90
N ARG A 228 -3.56 16.04 -7.55
CA ARG A 228 -4.93 15.57 -7.83
C ARG A 228 -5.67 15.19 -6.56
N LEU A 229 -5.00 14.54 -5.60
CA LEU A 229 -5.60 14.24 -4.31
C LEU A 229 -5.94 15.52 -3.55
N GLN A 230 -5.02 16.48 -3.47
CA GLN A 230 -5.25 17.76 -2.78
C GLN A 230 -6.39 18.60 -3.35
N SER A 231 -6.75 18.39 -4.63
CA SER A 231 -7.89 19.06 -5.28
C SER A 231 -9.20 18.27 -5.19
N SER A 232 -9.17 17.02 -4.69
CA SER A 232 -10.31 16.10 -4.63
C SER A 232 -10.98 16.00 -3.25
N ILE A 233 -10.40 16.64 -2.23
CA ILE A 233 -10.86 16.66 -0.83
C ILE A 233 -11.22 18.06 -0.36
#